data_AF-A0AAW2WKS6-F1
#
_entry.id   AF-A0AAW2WKS6-F1
#
_cell.length_a   1.000
_cell.length_b   1.000
_cell.length_c   1.000
_cell.angle_alpha   90.00
_cell.angle_beta   90.00
_cell.angle_gamma   90.00
#
_symmetry.space_group_name_H-M   'P 1'
#
loop_
_entity.id
_entity.type
_entity.pdbx_description
1 polymer ?
#
loop_
_entity_poly.entity_id
_entity_poly.type
_entity_poly.pdbx_seq_one_letter_code
_entity_poly.pdbx_strand_id
1 'polypeptide(L)'
;MALGREIMGSSLMEKSSFLAPSPSMLLLNQHKNRLPEKAVKFKVRAVVTVRNKNKEDFKETFVKHLDAFTDKIGRNVALELVSNDIDPKTKAPKKSNEAVLRDWSKKSNLKTERVNYTAEFVVDSNFGIPGAITVANKHQQEFFLESITIEGFACGPVHFPCNSWVQSKKDHPGKRIFFSNQPYLPDETPAGLRALREKELRELRGDGNGERKLSDRIYDFDVYNDLGNPDKGIDFARPVLGGDKRPYPRRCRTGRPPTDTDLNSESRVEKPLPMYVPRDEQFEESKMNAFSTGRLKGLLHSIIPLLMASISANNKDFKGFSDIDSLYSEGLLLKLGLQDEILKKIPMPKAVSQEGNLIRRSEDCI
;
A
#
# COMPACT_ATOMS: atom_id res chain seq x y z
N MET A 1 -39.78 -39.05 34.17
CA MET A 1 -38.69 -39.42 35.11
C MET A 1 -38.01 -38.09 35.46
N ALA A 2 -38.05 -37.52 36.67
CA ALA A 2 -37.93 -38.06 38.04
C ALA A 2 -36.54 -38.67 38.28
N LEU A 3 -35.77 -38.35 39.34
CA LEU A 3 -35.87 -37.35 40.46
C LEU A 3 -34.43 -36.83 40.73
N GLY A 4 -33.99 -36.11 41.78
CA GLY A 4 -34.55 -35.50 43.02
C GLY A 4 -33.34 -35.07 43.89
N ARG A 5 -33.07 -33.77 44.15
CA ARG A 5 -33.50 -32.92 45.28
C ARG A 5 -33.32 -33.48 46.71
N GLU A 6 -32.30 -32.98 47.41
CA GLU A 6 -32.13 -32.74 48.87
C GLU A 6 -30.87 -31.84 49.00
N ILE A 7 -30.72 -30.77 49.79
CA ILE A 7 -31.38 -30.15 50.95
C ILE A 7 -31.03 -30.78 52.31
N MET A 8 -30.08 -30.14 53.02
CA MET A 8 -29.98 -29.85 54.47
C MET A 8 -28.50 -29.49 54.77
N GLY A 9 -28.14 -28.65 55.75
CA GLY A 9 -29.00 -27.83 56.62
C GLY A 9 -28.53 -27.77 58.07
N SER A 10 -27.32 -27.25 58.35
CA SER A 10 -26.82 -27.11 59.74
C SER A 10 -25.98 -25.84 59.96
N SER A 11 -26.48 -24.95 60.80
CA SER A 11 -25.73 -23.86 61.42
C SER A 11 -25.34 -24.26 62.85
N LEU A 12 -24.21 -23.76 63.38
CA LEU A 12 -24.13 -23.08 64.70
C LEU A 12 -22.68 -22.78 65.16
N MET A 13 -22.57 -21.73 66.00
CA MET A 13 -21.52 -21.49 67.01
C MET A 13 -20.06 -21.29 66.56
N GLU A 14 -19.82 -20.10 66.03
CA GLU A 14 -18.76 -19.17 66.47
C GLU A 14 -17.88 -19.60 67.68
N LYS A 15 -16.55 -19.55 67.49
CA LYS A 15 -15.58 -19.31 68.57
C LYS A 15 -14.53 -18.30 68.11
N SER A 16 -14.42 -17.18 68.83
CA SER A 16 -13.44 -16.13 68.56
C SER A 16 -12.06 -16.49 69.13
N SER A 17 -11.04 -16.49 68.28
CA SER A 17 -9.63 -16.55 68.71
C SER A 17 -8.86 -15.39 68.06
N PHE A 18 -8.42 -14.43 68.87
CA PHE A 18 -7.60 -13.31 68.41
C PHE A 18 -6.23 -13.82 67.96
N LEU A 19 -6.01 -13.88 66.64
CA LEU A 19 -4.71 -14.10 66.02
C LEU A 19 -4.18 -12.75 65.51
N ALA A 20 -2.97 -12.39 65.92
CA ALA A 20 -2.29 -11.19 65.42
C ALA A 20 -2.00 -11.34 63.91
N PRO A 21 -2.07 -10.26 63.11
CA PRO A 21 -1.79 -10.33 61.68
C PRO A 21 -0.32 -10.70 61.45
N SER A 22 -0.07 -11.62 60.51
CA SER A 22 1.29 -12.04 60.18
C SER A 22 2.14 -10.88 59.60
N PRO A 23 3.48 -10.92 59.72
CA PRO A 23 4.37 -9.87 59.22
C PRO A 23 4.17 -9.52 57.73
N SER A 24 3.69 -10.48 56.93
CA SER A 24 3.41 -10.32 55.49
C SER A 24 2.39 -9.20 55.18
N MET A 25 1.49 -8.85 56.11
CA MET A 25 0.50 -7.77 55.91
C MET A 25 1.10 -6.36 55.99
N LEU A 26 2.23 -6.17 56.69
CA LEU A 26 2.82 -4.84 56.89
C LEU A 26 3.57 -4.32 55.65
N LEU A 27 4.10 -5.23 54.81
CA LEU A 27 4.79 -4.86 53.57
C LEU A 27 3.85 -4.38 52.46
N LEU A 28 2.58 -4.80 52.47
CA LEU A 28 1.63 -4.48 51.39
C LEU A 28 1.11 -3.04 51.40
N ASN A 29 1.25 -2.32 52.52
CA ASN A 29 0.70 -0.96 52.69
C ASN A 29 1.69 0.19 52.45
N GLN A 30 2.99 -0.07 52.20
CA GLN A 30 3.99 0.99 51.95
C GLN A 30 4.05 1.49 50.49
N HIS A 31 3.24 0.94 49.58
CA HIS A 31 3.21 1.32 48.16
C HIS A 31 2.03 2.22 47.74
N LYS A 32 1.21 2.70 48.68
CA LYS A 32 0.28 3.82 48.45
C LYS A 32 0.94 5.15 48.87
N ASN A 33 0.62 6.22 48.15
CA ASN A 33 1.10 7.60 48.36
C ASN A 33 2.56 7.91 47.98
N ARG A 34 3.08 7.31 46.90
CA ARG A 34 3.90 8.14 45.99
C ARG A 34 2.96 9.03 45.18
N LEU A 35 3.00 10.33 45.43
CA LEU A 35 2.44 11.32 44.51
C LEU A 35 3.08 11.12 43.12
N PRO A 36 2.36 11.31 42.01
CA PRO A 36 2.96 11.20 40.69
C PRO A 36 4.03 12.28 40.54
N GLU A 37 5.30 11.87 40.44
CA GLU A 37 6.40 12.79 40.14
C GLU A 37 6.06 13.60 38.89
N LYS A 38 6.25 14.91 38.99
CA LYS A 38 5.82 15.86 37.97
C LYS A 38 6.67 15.66 36.72
N ALA A 39 6.13 14.88 35.77
CA ALA A 39 6.87 14.38 34.63
C ALA A 39 7.64 15.50 33.91
N VAL A 40 8.92 15.26 33.68
CA VAL A 40 9.84 16.27 33.14
C VAL A 40 9.73 16.25 31.63
N LYS A 41 9.45 17.41 31.03
CA LYS A 41 9.32 17.53 29.57
C LYS A 41 10.69 17.60 28.91
N PHE A 42 10.92 16.71 27.97
CA PHE A 42 12.13 16.67 27.14
C PHE A 42 11.78 16.82 25.65
N LYS A 43 12.76 17.22 24.86
CA LYS A 43 12.63 17.36 23.39
C LYS A 43 13.16 16.11 22.69
N VAL A 44 12.44 15.64 21.68
CA VAL A 44 12.91 14.59 20.75
C VAL A 44 12.77 15.07 19.31
N ARG A 45 13.73 14.68 18.46
CA ARG A 45 13.82 15.11 17.07
C ARG A 45 13.30 14.02 16.14
N ALA A 46 12.39 14.38 15.25
CA ALA A 46 12.06 13.56 14.09
C ALA A 46 12.99 13.92 12.92
N VAL A 47 13.47 12.91 12.22
CA VAL A 47 13.97 13.00 10.85
C VAL A 47 12.99 12.22 9.97
N VAL A 48 12.48 12.85 8.92
CA VAL A 48 11.44 12.31 8.04
C VAL A 48 11.95 12.32 6.61
N THR A 49 12.05 11.14 6.00
CA THR A 49 12.54 10.98 4.63
C THR A 49 11.37 10.77 3.68
N VAL A 50 11.22 11.69 2.74
CA VAL A 50 10.22 11.65 1.66
C VAL A 50 10.93 11.38 0.34
N ARG A 51 10.37 10.51 -0.49
CA ARG A 51 10.87 10.31 -1.86
C ARG A 51 10.06 11.17 -2.83
N ASN A 52 10.77 11.92 -3.68
CA ASN A 52 10.18 12.70 -4.74
C ASN A 52 9.83 11.81 -5.95
N LYS A 53 8.77 12.16 -6.67
CA LYS A 53 8.44 11.56 -7.97
C LYS A 53 9.50 11.87 -9.01
N ASN A 54 9.64 10.98 -9.99
CA ASN A 54 10.81 10.93 -10.86
C ASN A 54 10.53 11.33 -12.32
N LYS A 55 9.64 12.32 -12.52
CA LYS A 55 9.71 13.33 -13.61
C LYS A 55 8.74 14.50 -13.45
N GLU A 56 8.97 15.54 -14.24
CA GLU A 56 8.16 16.76 -14.27
C GLU A 56 7.00 16.62 -15.26
N ASP A 57 5.76 16.50 -14.78
CA ASP A 57 4.57 16.91 -15.54
C ASP A 57 4.37 18.42 -15.34
N PHE A 58 4.00 19.15 -16.39
CA PHE A 58 3.71 20.59 -16.30
C PHE A 58 2.61 20.89 -15.28
N LYS A 59 1.66 19.95 -15.08
CA LYS A 59 0.66 20.02 -14.02
C LYS A 59 1.30 20.00 -12.64
N GLU A 60 2.29 19.15 -12.40
CA GLU A 60 3.00 19.12 -11.11
C GLU A 60 3.78 20.41 -10.85
N THR A 61 4.38 21.03 -11.87
CA THR A 61 5.08 22.31 -11.70
C THR A 61 4.13 23.43 -11.26
N PHE A 62 2.94 23.51 -11.87
CA PHE A 62 1.90 24.47 -11.47
C PHE A 62 1.35 24.18 -10.06
N VAL A 63 1.17 22.90 -9.72
CA VAL A 63 0.70 22.44 -8.39
C VAL A 63 1.76 22.69 -7.31
N LYS A 64 3.04 22.45 -7.57
CA LYS A 64 4.15 22.74 -6.62
C LYS A 64 4.22 24.23 -6.28
N HIS A 65 3.92 25.10 -7.24
CA HIS A 65 3.78 26.55 -7.00
C HIS A 65 2.57 26.88 -6.09
N LEU A 66 1.43 26.19 -6.27
CA LEU A 66 0.25 26.34 -5.42
C LEU A 66 0.44 25.77 -4.01
N ASP A 67 1.08 24.60 -3.85
CA ASP A 67 1.36 24.04 -2.52
C ASP A 67 2.34 24.94 -1.75
N ALA A 68 3.39 25.46 -2.40
CA ALA A 68 4.30 26.45 -1.82
C ALA A 68 3.61 27.78 -1.43
N PHE A 69 2.49 28.13 -2.08
CA PHE A 69 1.63 29.23 -1.65
C PHE A 69 0.76 28.84 -0.43
N THR A 70 0.28 27.59 -0.33
CA THR A 70 -0.51 27.13 0.82
C THR A 70 0.29 26.85 2.10
N ASP A 71 1.59 26.60 2.00
CA ASP A 71 2.49 26.53 3.17
C ASP A 71 2.49 27.87 3.95
N LYS A 72 2.41 29.01 3.25
CA LYS A 72 2.24 30.35 3.87
C LYS A 72 0.88 30.52 4.59
N ILE A 73 -0.05 29.60 4.37
CA ILE A 73 -1.41 29.55 4.95
C ILE A 73 -1.48 28.42 6.01
N GLY A 74 -0.35 27.84 6.43
CA GLY A 74 -0.25 26.91 7.55
C GLY A 74 -0.69 25.47 7.25
N ARG A 75 -0.90 25.12 5.97
CA ARG A 75 -1.16 23.74 5.54
C ARG A 75 0.14 22.94 5.53
N ASN A 76 0.45 22.28 6.65
CA ASN A 76 1.69 21.50 6.83
C ASN A 76 1.41 20.05 7.24
N VAL A 77 2.29 19.11 6.88
CA VAL A 77 2.30 17.75 7.46
C VAL A 77 2.48 17.84 8.98
N ALA A 78 1.57 17.20 9.72
CA ALA A 78 1.64 17.07 11.17
C ALA A 78 1.80 15.61 11.59
N LEU A 79 2.56 15.40 12.67
CA LEU A 79 2.94 14.11 13.22
C LEU A 79 2.48 14.01 14.68
N GLU A 80 2.05 12.84 15.13
CA GLU A 80 1.66 12.57 16.53
C GLU A 80 2.19 11.20 16.95
N LEU A 81 3.10 11.17 17.93
CA LEU A 81 3.66 9.92 18.48
C LEU A 81 2.62 9.22 19.37
N VAL A 82 2.63 7.89 19.34
CA VAL A 82 1.82 7.02 20.20
C VAL A 82 2.71 6.02 20.92
N SER A 83 2.55 5.91 22.23
CA SER A 83 3.31 5.00 23.07
C SER A 83 2.82 3.56 22.99
N ASN A 84 3.72 2.62 23.31
CA ASN A 84 3.38 1.26 23.71
C ASN A 84 2.47 1.23 24.96
N ASP A 85 2.56 2.27 25.80
CA ASP A 85 1.87 2.37 27.08
C ASP A 85 0.45 2.93 26.94
N ILE A 86 -0.44 2.43 27.82
CA ILE A 86 -1.74 3.06 28.11
C ILE A 86 -1.56 4.11 29.21
N ASP A 87 -2.28 5.23 29.10
CA ASP A 87 -2.44 6.20 30.20
C ASP A 87 -3.40 5.61 31.26
N PRO A 88 -2.96 5.45 32.53
CA PRO A 88 -3.79 4.93 33.60
C PRO A 88 -5.11 5.68 33.83
N LYS A 89 -5.19 6.97 33.46
CA LYS A 89 -6.38 7.82 33.63
C LYS A 89 -7.40 7.63 32.51
N THR A 90 -6.99 7.86 31.26
CA THR A 90 -7.90 7.82 30.09
C THR A 90 -8.17 6.41 29.58
N LYS A 91 -7.37 5.40 29.98
CA LYS A 91 -7.36 4.04 29.41
C LYS A 91 -7.07 3.98 27.91
N ALA A 92 -6.65 5.09 27.31
CA ALA A 92 -6.21 5.19 25.93
C ALA A 92 -4.67 5.13 25.82
N PRO A 93 -4.11 4.88 24.63
CA PRO A 93 -2.66 4.96 24.41
C PRO A 93 -2.14 6.37 24.71
N LYS A 94 -0.96 6.49 25.36
CA LYS A 94 -0.35 7.81 25.57
C LYS A 94 0.04 8.42 24.22
N LYS A 95 -0.20 9.73 24.04
CA LYS A 95 0.11 10.45 22.80
C LYS A 95 0.87 11.75 23.04
N SER A 96 1.68 12.16 22.06
CA SER A 96 2.29 13.50 22.06
C SER A 96 1.30 14.57 21.60
N ASN A 97 1.67 15.84 21.74
CA ASN A 97 1.07 16.91 20.94
C ASN A 97 1.43 16.72 19.45
N GLU A 98 0.69 17.37 18.54
CA GLU A 98 1.10 17.41 17.12
C GLU A 98 2.41 18.19 16.95
N ALA A 99 3.40 17.56 16.31
CA ALA A 99 4.62 18.23 15.83
C ALA A 99 4.52 18.43 14.32
N VAL A 100 4.92 19.61 13.84
CA VAL A 100 4.79 20.01 12.42
C VAL A 100 6.15 19.91 11.72
N LEU A 101 6.18 19.39 10.49
CA LEU A 101 7.40 19.37 9.68
C LEU A 101 7.88 20.79 9.38
N ARG A 102 9.18 21.03 9.58
CA ARG A 102 9.86 22.29 9.27
C ARG A 102 10.36 22.30 7.82
N ASP A 103 10.34 23.50 7.23
CA ASP A 103 10.94 23.82 5.93
C ASP A 103 10.39 23.00 4.74
N TRP A 104 9.10 22.62 4.78
CA TRP A 104 8.45 21.80 3.74
C TRP A 104 8.61 22.39 2.33
N SER A 105 7.98 23.55 2.07
CA SER A 105 8.09 24.36 0.84
C SER A 105 9.51 24.75 0.43
N LYS A 106 10.45 24.91 1.37
CA LYS A 106 11.85 25.25 1.03
C LYS A 106 12.56 24.06 0.38
N LYS A 107 12.30 22.84 0.84
CA LYS A 107 13.00 21.63 0.38
C LYS A 107 12.21 20.80 -0.64
N SER A 108 10.89 20.96 -0.73
CA SER A 108 10.06 20.24 -1.72
C SER A 108 10.39 20.60 -3.18
N ASN A 109 11.01 21.76 -3.38
CA ASN A 109 11.49 22.24 -4.69
C ASN A 109 12.88 21.71 -5.08
N LEU A 110 13.53 20.89 -4.24
CA LEU A 110 14.83 20.29 -4.56
C LEU A 110 14.66 19.15 -5.58
N LYS A 111 15.42 19.18 -6.68
CA LYS A 111 15.48 18.10 -7.69
C LYS A 111 16.29 16.88 -7.22
N THR A 112 16.08 16.45 -5.98
CA THR A 112 16.74 15.31 -5.33
C THR A 112 15.74 14.18 -5.15
N GLU A 113 16.17 12.92 -5.34
CA GLU A 113 15.30 11.74 -5.19
C GLU A 113 14.70 11.61 -3.78
N ARG A 114 15.49 11.95 -2.75
CA ARG A 114 15.09 11.91 -1.34
C ARG A 114 15.26 13.27 -0.69
N VAL A 115 14.31 13.66 0.15
CA VAL A 115 14.34 14.91 0.93
C VAL A 115 14.12 14.61 2.41
N ASN A 116 15.02 15.14 3.25
CA ASN A 116 14.97 14.98 4.70
C ASN A 116 14.40 16.23 5.39
N TYR A 117 13.23 16.05 5.99
CA TYR A 117 12.53 17.03 6.82
C TYR A 117 12.76 16.73 8.31
N THR A 118 12.51 17.72 9.16
CA THR A 118 12.64 17.58 10.62
C THR A 118 11.42 18.13 11.35
N ALA A 119 11.14 17.55 12.52
CA ALA A 119 10.20 18.09 13.50
C ALA A 119 10.76 17.94 14.92
N GLU A 120 10.24 18.72 15.86
CA GLU A 120 10.53 18.59 17.30
C GLU A 120 9.24 18.25 18.03
N PHE A 121 9.23 17.16 18.79
CA PHE A 121 8.19 16.91 19.78
C PHE A 121 8.66 17.35 21.16
N VAL A 122 7.71 17.75 22.01
CA VAL A 122 7.90 17.85 23.46
C VAL A 122 7.09 16.74 24.10
N VAL A 123 7.77 15.84 24.80
CA VAL A 123 7.20 14.64 25.44
C VAL A 123 7.53 14.61 26.92
N ASP A 124 6.63 14.05 27.73
CA ASP A 124 6.81 13.89 29.17
C ASP A 124 7.71 12.68 29.48
N SER A 125 8.52 12.75 30.54
CA SER A 125 9.47 11.67 30.91
C SER A 125 8.82 10.30 31.18
N ASN A 126 7.51 10.29 31.46
CA ASN A 126 6.70 9.08 31.65
C ASN A 126 5.95 8.64 30.38
N PHE A 127 6.28 9.16 29.19
CA PHE A 127 5.65 8.80 27.92
C PHE A 127 5.86 7.31 27.56
N GLY A 128 6.97 6.70 27.97
CA GLY A 128 7.34 5.34 27.58
C GLY A 128 7.98 5.29 26.19
N ILE A 129 7.99 4.10 25.57
CA ILE A 129 8.60 3.87 24.25
C ILE A 129 7.56 4.18 23.15
N PRO A 130 7.86 5.02 22.14
CA PRO A 130 6.97 5.24 21.00
C PRO A 130 6.86 3.97 20.14
N GLY A 131 5.66 3.43 20.02
CA GLY A 131 5.36 2.21 19.25
C GLY A 131 4.72 2.47 17.89
N ALA A 132 4.06 3.61 17.74
CA ALA A 132 3.49 4.07 16.48
C ALA A 132 3.60 5.59 16.32
N ILE A 133 3.45 6.06 15.09
CA ILE A 133 3.36 7.47 14.73
C ILE A 133 2.20 7.65 13.76
N THR A 134 1.39 8.68 13.96
CA THR A 134 0.35 9.06 13.00
C THR A 134 0.76 10.30 12.20
N VAL A 135 0.35 10.34 10.93
CA VAL A 135 0.71 11.35 9.95
C VAL A 135 -0.56 11.94 9.37
N ALA A 136 -0.70 13.27 9.46
CA ALA A 136 -1.80 14.04 8.89
C ALA A 136 -1.26 14.95 7.78
N ASN A 137 -1.50 14.57 6.53
CA ASN A 137 -1.15 15.39 5.38
C ASN A 137 -2.21 16.49 5.17
N LYS A 138 -1.82 17.75 5.43
CA LYS A 138 -2.70 18.93 5.28
C LYS A 138 -2.48 19.67 3.94
N HIS A 139 -1.55 19.21 3.09
CA HIS A 139 -1.30 19.74 1.73
C HIS A 139 -2.36 19.22 0.73
N GLN A 140 -2.26 19.63 -0.54
CA GLN A 140 -3.24 19.24 -1.56
C GLN A 140 -2.88 17.97 -2.34
N GLN A 141 -1.61 17.57 -2.32
CA GLN A 141 -1.11 16.36 -2.98
C GLN A 141 -0.71 15.29 -1.96
N GLU A 142 -0.73 14.03 -2.42
CA GLU A 142 -0.06 12.94 -1.73
C GLU A 142 1.48 13.00 -1.90
N PHE A 143 2.21 12.37 -0.99
CA PHE A 143 3.66 12.22 -1.08
C PHE A 143 4.09 10.81 -0.64
N PHE A 144 5.21 10.31 -1.16
CA PHE A 144 5.73 9.00 -0.75
C PHE A 144 6.62 9.13 0.49
N LEU A 145 6.13 8.64 1.62
CA LEU A 145 6.86 8.61 2.88
C LEU A 145 7.72 7.34 2.93
N GLU A 146 9.05 7.49 2.88
CA GLU A 146 9.99 6.37 2.88
C GLU A 146 10.22 5.87 4.32
N SER A 147 10.59 6.78 5.24
CA SER A 147 10.72 6.44 6.67
C SER A 147 10.59 7.65 7.60
N ILE A 148 10.39 7.37 8.89
CA ILE A 148 10.59 8.32 9.99
C ILE A 148 11.57 7.70 11.00
N THR A 149 12.50 8.49 11.52
CA THR A 149 13.36 8.13 12.66
C THR A 149 13.21 9.18 13.76
N ILE A 150 13.08 8.73 15.01
CA ILE A 150 12.93 9.59 16.19
C ILE A 150 14.15 9.44 17.09
N GLU A 151 14.81 10.54 17.40
CA GLU A 151 16.04 10.62 18.20
C GLU A 151 15.81 11.37 19.52
N GLY A 152 16.53 10.97 20.58
CA GLY A 152 16.48 11.62 21.90
C GLY A 152 15.71 10.86 22.99
N PHE A 153 15.18 9.67 22.69
CA PHE A 153 14.72 8.74 23.72
C PHE A 153 15.89 7.98 24.36
N ALA A 154 15.78 7.68 25.66
CA ALA A 154 16.82 6.95 26.40
C ALA A 154 17.03 5.50 25.93
N CYS A 155 16.05 4.92 25.21
CA CYS A 155 16.17 3.61 24.55
C CYS A 155 16.92 3.65 23.20
N GLY A 156 17.49 4.79 22.81
CA GLY A 156 18.11 4.99 21.51
C GLY A 156 17.12 5.49 20.43
N PRO A 157 17.55 5.53 19.16
CA PRO A 157 16.70 5.97 18.06
C PRO A 157 15.60 4.94 17.76
N VAL A 158 14.40 5.42 17.44
CA VAL A 158 13.25 4.56 17.08
C VAL A 158 12.89 4.78 15.62
N HIS A 159 12.83 3.68 14.85
CA HIS A 159 12.66 3.70 13.40
C HIS A 159 11.27 3.22 12.98
N PHE A 160 10.66 3.92 12.03
CA PHE A 160 9.35 3.67 11.44
C PHE A 160 9.52 3.52 9.92
N PRO A 161 9.69 2.28 9.40
CA PRO A 161 9.76 2.02 7.97
C PRO A 161 8.36 2.21 7.36
N CYS A 162 8.18 3.22 6.52
CA CYS A 162 6.85 3.66 6.08
C CYS A 162 6.51 3.18 4.67
N ASN A 163 7.42 3.39 3.71
CA ASN A 163 7.32 3.00 2.29
C ASN A 163 5.90 3.09 1.67
N SER A 164 5.20 4.20 1.88
CA SER A 164 3.78 4.34 1.49
C SER A 164 3.42 5.77 1.07
N TRP A 165 2.45 5.88 0.17
CA TRP A 165 1.83 7.14 -0.22
C TRP A 165 0.93 7.68 0.89
N VAL A 166 1.18 8.90 1.35
CA VAL A 166 0.33 9.59 2.35
C VAL A 166 -0.66 10.50 1.62
N GLN A 167 -1.88 10.00 1.43
CA GLN A 167 -3.02 10.66 0.77
C GLN A 167 -3.27 12.08 1.32
N SER A 168 -3.85 12.98 0.51
CA SER A 168 -4.28 14.28 1.01
C SER A 168 -5.51 14.14 1.92
N LYS A 169 -5.76 15.12 2.81
CA LYS A 169 -6.96 15.12 3.66
C LYS A 169 -8.28 15.19 2.86
N LYS A 170 -8.25 15.55 1.57
CA LYS A 170 -9.44 15.51 0.68
C LYS A 170 -9.84 14.07 0.35
N ASP A 171 -8.85 13.20 0.14
CA ASP A 171 -9.01 11.83 -0.33
C ASP A 171 -9.15 10.86 0.85
N HIS A 172 -8.37 11.09 1.90
CA HIS A 172 -8.43 10.35 3.16
C HIS A 172 -8.50 11.33 4.35
N PRO A 173 -9.68 11.58 4.95
CA PRO A 173 -9.83 12.58 6.01
C PRO A 173 -9.22 12.18 7.36
N GLY A 174 -8.84 10.91 7.53
CA GLY A 174 -8.19 10.37 8.73
C GLY A 174 -6.71 10.73 8.85
N LYS A 175 -6.07 10.23 9.93
CA LYS A 175 -4.61 10.19 10.03
C LYS A 175 -4.11 8.81 9.61
N ARG A 176 -3.12 8.76 8.73
CA ARG A 176 -2.39 7.52 8.43
C ARG A 176 -1.56 7.12 9.65
N ILE A 177 -1.41 5.82 9.91
CA ILE A 177 -0.58 5.29 11.01
C ILE A 177 0.58 4.45 10.46
N PHE A 178 1.72 4.56 11.12
CA PHE A 178 2.90 3.74 10.88
C PHE A 178 3.42 3.20 12.21
N PHE A 179 3.79 1.92 12.24
CA PHE A 179 4.32 1.27 13.43
C PHE A 179 5.86 1.29 13.42
N SER A 180 6.48 1.17 14.59
CA SER A 180 7.93 1.02 14.68
C SER A 180 8.38 -0.31 14.08
N ASN A 181 9.67 -0.45 13.78
CA ASN A 181 10.28 -1.67 13.23
C ASN A 181 10.30 -2.89 14.18
N GLN A 182 9.58 -2.84 15.30
CA GLN A 182 9.56 -3.90 16.31
C GLN A 182 8.47 -4.94 15.96
N PRO A 183 8.84 -6.21 15.70
CA PRO A 183 7.86 -7.26 15.40
C PRO A 183 7.14 -7.73 16.68
N TYR A 184 5.84 -7.99 16.56
CA TYR A 184 5.03 -8.57 17.63
C TYR A 184 4.00 -9.55 17.05
N LEU A 185 3.80 -10.70 17.70
CA LEU A 185 2.61 -11.53 17.52
C LEU A 185 1.35 -10.77 18.02
N PRO A 186 0.13 -11.23 17.69
CA PRO A 186 -1.10 -10.57 18.13
C PRO A 186 -1.17 -10.37 19.66
N ASP A 187 -0.87 -11.42 20.43
CA ASP A 187 -0.95 -11.39 21.90
C ASP A 187 0.19 -10.57 22.54
N GLU A 188 1.38 -10.61 21.94
CA GLU A 188 2.56 -9.83 22.33
C GLU A 188 2.40 -8.33 22.06
N THR A 189 1.44 -7.93 21.21
CA THR A 189 1.27 -6.53 20.79
C THR A 189 1.08 -5.63 22.02
N PRO A 190 1.92 -4.59 22.20
CA PRO A 190 1.83 -3.69 23.35
C PRO A 190 0.43 -3.09 23.52
N ALA A 191 0.00 -2.91 24.77
CA ALA A 191 -1.39 -2.58 25.08
C ALA A 191 -1.87 -1.26 24.43
N GLY A 192 -1.00 -0.26 24.32
CA GLY A 192 -1.27 1.00 23.60
C GLY A 192 -1.39 0.84 22.07
N LEU A 193 -0.94 -0.28 21.49
CA LEU A 193 -0.98 -0.52 20.05
C LEU A 193 -2.12 -1.44 19.59
N ARG A 194 -2.66 -2.31 20.47
CA ARG A 194 -3.64 -3.36 20.08
C ARG A 194 -4.83 -2.82 19.27
N ALA A 195 -5.57 -1.85 19.83
CA ALA A 195 -6.72 -1.25 19.16
C ALA A 195 -6.37 -0.50 17.86
N LEU A 196 -5.13 -0.02 17.72
CA LEU A 196 -4.62 0.66 16.52
C LEU A 196 -4.21 -0.34 15.44
N ARG A 197 -3.56 -1.45 15.81
CA ARG A 197 -3.26 -2.58 14.92
C ARG A 197 -4.54 -3.15 14.31
N GLU A 198 -5.56 -3.38 15.14
CA GLU A 198 -6.87 -3.80 14.64
C GLU A 198 -7.55 -2.75 13.74
N LYS A 199 -7.41 -1.45 14.06
CA LYS A 199 -8.02 -0.38 13.27
C LYS A 199 -7.43 -0.30 11.87
N GLU A 200 -6.11 -0.29 11.73
CA GLU A 200 -5.45 -0.34 10.41
C GLU A 200 -5.84 -1.64 9.68
N LEU A 201 -5.90 -2.80 10.36
CA LEU A 201 -6.36 -4.05 9.74
C LEU A 201 -7.83 -4.05 9.29
N ARG A 202 -8.71 -3.26 9.93
CA ARG A 202 -10.09 -3.04 9.46
C ARG A 202 -10.12 -2.08 8.27
N GLU A 203 -9.37 -0.97 8.33
CA GLU A 203 -9.30 0.02 7.26
C GLU A 203 -8.64 -0.53 5.98
N LEU A 204 -7.68 -1.45 6.11
CA LEU A 204 -7.08 -2.19 4.99
C LEU A 204 -8.01 -3.23 4.35
N ARG A 205 -9.04 -3.72 5.05
CA ARG A 205 -10.06 -4.64 4.49
C ARG A 205 -11.24 -3.90 3.87
N GLY A 206 -11.53 -2.70 4.37
CA GLY A 206 -12.73 -1.96 4.00
C GLY A 206 -14.01 -2.65 4.48
N ASP A 207 -15.09 -2.43 3.73
CA ASP A 207 -16.46 -2.80 4.06
C ASP A 207 -17.13 -3.72 3.01
N GLY A 208 -16.37 -4.19 2.00
CA GLY A 208 -16.88 -4.96 0.86
C GLY A 208 -17.65 -4.15 -0.20
N ASN A 209 -17.83 -2.82 -0.04
CA ASN A 209 -18.80 -2.04 -0.79
C ASN A 209 -18.19 -0.88 -1.60
N GLY A 210 -18.94 -0.40 -2.61
CA GLY A 210 -18.58 0.72 -3.48
C GLY A 210 -17.41 0.46 -4.44
N GLU A 211 -17.16 1.44 -5.31
CA GLU A 211 -16.05 1.48 -6.27
C GLU A 211 -14.76 1.95 -5.59
N ARG A 212 -13.62 1.34 -5.95
CA ARG A 212 -12.31 1.62 -5.35
C ARG A 212 -11.58 2.75 -6.10
N LYS A 213 -11.14 3.76 -5.35
CA LYS A 213 -10.41 4.93 -5.85
C LYS A 213 -8.92 4.64 -5.93
N LEU A 214 -8.22 5.30 -6.84
CA LEU A 214 -6.75 5.14 -7.00
C LEU A 214 -5.93 5.51 -5.75
N SER A 215 -6.52 6.26 -4.81
CA SER A 215 -5.94 6.62 -3.51
C SER A 215 -6.22 5.61 -2.38
N ASP A 216 -7.13 4.66 -2.57
CA ASP A 216 -7.53 3.70 -1.54
C ASP A 216 -6.45 2.65 -1.27
N ARG A 217 -6.42 2.10 -0.06
CA ARG A 217 -5.52 1.02 0.38
C ARG A 217 -6.30 -0.23 0.77
N ILE A 218 -7.41 -0.49 0.08
CA ILE A 218 -8.37 -1.53 0.45
C ILE A 218 -8.06 -2.83 -0.31
N TYR A 219 -7.67 -3.86 0.43
CA TYR A 219 -7.38 -5.21 -0.03
C TYR A 219 -8.59 -6.11 0.22
N ASP A 220 -9.22 -6.53 -0.87
CA ASP A 220 -10.53 -7.19 -0.89
C ASP A 220 -10.63 -8.08 -2.14
N PHE A 221 -11.53 -9.07 -2.15
CA PHE A 221 -11.51 -10.18 -3.10
C PHE A 221 -12.74 -10.25 -4.01
N ASP A 222 -12.52 -10.59 -5.28
CA ASP A 222 -13.60 -10.74 -6.26
C ASP A 222 -13.23 -11.78 -7.35
N VAL A 223 -14.21 -12.21 -8.14
CA VAL A 223 -14.07 -13.17 -9.26
C VAL A 223 -13.63 -12.47 -10.54
N TYR A 224 -13.10 -13.22 -11.52
CA TYR A 224 -12.76 -12.66 -12.83
C TYR A 224 -14.02 -12.54 -13.71
N ASN A 225 -14.80 -11.50 -13.47
CA ASN A 225 -15.96 -11.07 -14.25
C ASN A 225 -15.70 -9.76 -15.03
N ASP A 226 -14.48 -9.24 -14.99
CA ASP A 226 -13.98 -8.00 -15.62
C ASP A 226 -13.23 -8.25 -16.94
N LEU A 227 -13.14 -9.51 -17.37
CA LEU A 227 -12.41 -9.92 -18.58
C LEU A 227 -13.21 -9.69 -19.88
N GLY A 228 -14.55 -9.71 -19.82
CA GLY A 228 -15.43 -9.50 -20.97
C GLY A 228 -15.72 -8.02 -21.23
N ASN A 229 -16.40 -7.73 -22.34
CA ASN A 229 -17.08 -6.46 -22.60
C ASN A 229 -18.37 -6.72 -23.41
N PRO A 230 -19.40 -7.35 -22.83
CA PRO A 230 -20.63 -7.71 -23.54
C PRO A 230 -21.37 -6.49 -24.16
N ASP A 231 -21.17 -5.28 -23.63
CA ASP A 231 -21.70 -4.02 -24.19
C ASP A 231 -21.15 -3.69 -25.59
N LYS A 232 -20.01 -4.30 -25.98
CA LYS A 232 -19.45 -4.23 -27.34
C LYS A 232 -19.96 -5.34 -28.27
N GLY A 233 -20.85 -6.21 -27.80
CA GLY A 233 -21.41 -7.34 -28.53
C GLY A 233 -20.96 -8.70 -28.01
N ILE A 234 -21.68 -9.75 -28.41
CA ILE A 234 -21.54 -11.12 -27.88
C ILE A 234 -20.13 -11.69 -28.04
N ASP A 235 -19.41 -11.35 -29.11
CA ASP A 235 -18.02 -11.79 -29.37
C ASP A 235 -17.00 -11.28 -28.33
N PHE A 236 -17.39 -10.27 -27.54
CA PHE A 236 -16.60 -9.72 -26.44
C PHE A 236 -17.08 -10.19 -25.06
N ALA A 237 -18.23 -10.86 -24.95
CA ALA A 237 -18.69 -11.47 -23.70
C ALA A 237 -17.75 -12.61 -23.27
N ARG A 238 -17.43 -12.71 -21.97
CA ARG A 238 -16.56 -13.77 -21.44
C ARG A 238 -17.17 -14.39 -20.19
N PRO A 239 -17.08 -15.71 -19.99
CA PRO A 239 -17.62 -16.36 -18.80
C PRO A 239 -16.83 -15.95 -17.55
N VAL A 240 -17.55 -15.70 -16.46
CA VAL A 240 -16.95 -15.43 -15.14
C VAL A 240 -16.07 -16.62 -14.70
N LEU A 241 -14.85 -16.35 -14.26
CA LEU A 241 -13.96 -17.36 -13.67
C LEU A 241 -13.89 -17.16 -12.15
N GLY A 242 -14.31 -18.17 -11.40
CA GLY A 242 -14.55 -18.12 -9.96
C GLY A 242 -15.83 -18.88 -9.58
N GLY A 243 -15.99 -19.15 -8.28
CA GLY A 243 -17.07 -20.01 -7.76
C GLY A 243 -16.97 -21.47 -8.22
N ASP A 244 -17.99 -22.26 -7.91
CA ASP A 244 -17.89 -23.73 -7.95
C ASP A 244 -17.96 -24.29 -9.38
N LYS A 245 -18.69 -23.60 -10.28
CA LYS A 245 -18.86 -24.02 -11.69
C LYS A 245 -17.60 -23.85 -12.54
N ARG A 246 -16.73 -22.89 -12.18
CA ARG A 246 -15.47 -22.59 -12.87
C ARG A 246 -14.41 -22.17 -11.84
N PRO A 247 -13.88 -23.12 -11.03
CA PRO A 247 -12.96 -22.79 -9.95
C PRO A 247 -11.73 -22.04 -10.45
N TYR A 248 -11.46 -20.88 -9.86
CA TYR A 248 -10.35 -20.01 -10.22
C TYR A 248 -9.93 -19.16 -9.00
N PRO A 249 -8.64 -18.77 -8.88
CA PRO A 249 -8.19 -17.80 -7.89
C PRO A 249 -9.02 -16.51 -7.92
N ARG A 250 -9.15 -15.84 -6.77
CA ARG A 250 -9.75 -14.51 -6.68
C ARG A 250 -8.73 -13.44 -7.08
N ARG A 251 -9.23 -12.33 -7.63
CA ARG A 251 -8.46 -11.10 -7.92
C ARG A 251 -8.80 -10.01 -6.91
N CYS A 252 -8.09 -8.88 -6.99
CA CYS A 252 -8.40 -7.70 -6.19
C CYS A 252 -9.76 -7.11 -6.61
N ARG A 253 -10.67 -6.94 -5.64
CA ARG A 253 -11.98 -6.32 -5.88
C ARG A 253 -11.81 -4.85 -6.27
N THR A 254 -12.36 -4.48 -7.42
CA THR A 254 -12.39 -3.10 -7.90
C THR A 254 -13.74 -2.42 -7.70
N GLY A 255 -14.84 -3.18 -7.75
CA GLY A 255 -16.17 -2.72 -7.33
C GLY A 255 -16.81 -1.63 -8.21
N ARG A 256 -16.40 -1.52 -9.47
CA ARG A 256 -17.06 -0.68 -10.49
C ARG A 256 -18.49 -1.18 -10.72
N PRO A 257 -19.40 -0.36 -11.29
CA PRO A 257 -20.70 -0.85 -11.73
C PRO A 257 -20.59 -2.04 -12.71
N PRO A 258 -21.63 -2.88 -12.82
CA PRO A 258 -21.71 -3.90 -13.87
C PRO A 258 -21.81 -3.29 -15.26
N THR A 259 -21.71 -4.12 -16.29
CA THR A 259 -22.04 -3.77 -17.68
C THR A 259 -23.54 -3.58 -17.89
N ASP A 260 -23.93 -2.76 -18.87
CA ASP A 260 -25.35 -2.49 -19.17
C ASP A 260 -26.08 -3.74 -19.69
N THR A 261 -25.35 -4.65 -20.35
CA THR A 261 -25.89 -5.88 -20.95
C THR A 261 -25.80 -7.14 -20.07
N ASP A 262 -24.91 -7.19 -19.07
CA ASP A 262 -24.82 -8.29 -18.10
C ASP A 262 -24.52 -7.77 -16.69
N LEU A 263 -25.48 -7.96 -15.78
CA LEU A 263 -25.34 -7.62 -14.35
C LEU A 263 -24.25 -8.44 -13.62
N ASN A 264 -23.78 -9.55 -14.20
CA ASN A 264 -22.75 -10.40 -13.63
C ASN A 264 -21.33 -9.97 -14.05
N SER A 265 -21.17 -9.23 -15.16
CA SER A 265 -19.88 -8.76 -15.66
C SER A 265 -19.58 -7.35 -15.12
N GLU A 266 -18.40 -7.15 -14.53
CA GLU A 266 -17.96 -5.82 -14.08
C GLU A 266 -17.56 -4.98 -15.31
N SER A 267 -17.99 -3.72 -15.37
CA SER A 267 -17.62 -2.79 -16.45
C SER A 267 -16.10 -2.68 -16.64
N ARG A 268 -15.63 -2.43 -17.87
CA ARG A 268 -14.20 -2.33 -18.16
C ARG A 268 -13.66 -0.91 -18.00
N VAL A 269 -12.50 -0.79 -17.38
CA VAL A 269 -11.61 0.38 -17.59
C VAL A 269 -10.84 0.16 -18.90
N GLU A 270 -11.09 1.01 -19.89
CA GLU A 270 -10.32 1.02 -21.13
C GLU A 270 -9.07 1.92 -21.03
N LYS A 271 -8.05 1.60 -21.82
CA LYS A 271 -6.80 2.38 -21.83
C LYS A 271 -7.01 3.78 -22.40
N PRO A 272 -6.30 4.83 -21.92
CA PRO A 272 -5.11 4.76 -21.06
C PRO A 272 -5.37 4.77 -19.55
N LEU A 273 -6.62 4.71 -19.09
CA LEU A 273 -6.95 4.81 -17.67
C LEU A 273 -6.35 3.65 -16.85
N PRO A 274 -5.86 3.90 -15.61
CA PRO A 274 -5.27 2.87 -14.77
C PRO A 274 -6.35 1.98 -14.13
N MET A 275 -6.06 0.68 -14.03
CA MET A 275 -6.82 -0.24 -13.17
C MET A 275 -6.54 0.09 -11.70
N TYR A 276 -7.55 -0.01 -10.83
CA TYR A 276 -7.32 0.02 -9.39
C TYR A 276 -6.47 -1.18 -8.95
N VAL A 277 -5.45 -0.86 -8.18
CA VAL A 277 -4.81 -1.71 -7.17
C VAL A 277 -4.64 -0.84 -5.92
N PRO A 278 -4.52 -1.41 -4.70
CA PRO A 278 -4.26 -0.62 -3.50
C PRO A 278 -3.06 0.31 -3.71
N ARG A 279 -3.16 1.56 -3.23
CA ARG A 279 -2.29 2.68 -3.61
C ARG A 279 -0.79 2.38 -3.57
N ASP A 280 -0.35 1.60 -2.59
CA ASP A 280 1.04 1.23 -2.35
C ASP A 280 1.55 0.08 -3.26
N GLU A 281 0.64 -0.72 -3.85
CA GLU A 281 0.95 -1.79 -4.83
C GLU A 281 1.11 -1.27 -6.27
N GLN A 282 0.71 -0.02 -6.53
CA GLN A 282 0.76 0.55 -7.87
C GLN A 282 2.21 0.70 -8.36
N PHE A 283 2.47 0.32 -9.61
CA PHE A 283 3.78 0.53 -10.23
C PHE A 283 4.20 2.00 -10.19
N GLU A 284 5.38 2.24 -9.62
CA GLU A 284 6.17 3.45 -9.79
C GLU A 284 6.32 3.81 -11.29
N GLU A 285 6.34 5.10 -11.60
CA GLU A 285 6.28 5.64 -12.98
C GLU A 285 7.32 5.03 -13.92
N SER A 286 8.54 4.75 -13.42
CA SER A 286 9.61 4.05 -14.14
C SER A 286 9.20 2.64 -14.58
N LYS A 287 8.60 1.86 -13.66
CA LYS A 287 8.09 0.51 -13.90
C LYS A 287 6.85 0.53 -14.80
N MET A 288 5.96 1.51 -14.64
CA MET A 288 4.77 1.67 -15.50
C MET A 288 5.15 1.95 -16.96
N ASN A 289 6.19 2.76 -17.19
CA ASN A 289 6.74 3.01 -18.53
C ASN A 289 7.41 1.77 -19.13
N ALA A 290 8.18 1.02 -18.34
CA ALA A 290 8.77 -0.25 -18.77
C ALA A 290 7.70 -1.29 -19.13
N PHE A 291 6.67 -1.46 -18.29
CA PHE A 291 5.54 -2.35 -18.54
C PHE A 291 4.75 -1.97 -19.79
N SER A 292 4.49 -0.68 -19.99
CA SER A 292 3.78 -0.17 -21.18
C SER A 292 4.58 -0.42 -22.46
N THR A 293 5.91 -0.24 -22.42
CA THR A 293 6.82 -0.56 -23.51
C THR A 293 6.85 -2.06 -23.81
N GLY A 294 6.95 -2.90 -22.77
CA GLY A 294 6.90 -4.36 -22.90
C GLY A 294 5.58 -4.87 -23.49
N ARG A 295 4.45 -4.28 -23.10
CA ARG A 295 3.14 -4.60 -23.69
C ARG A 295 3.02 -4.14 -25.15
N LEU A 296 3.57 -2.97 -25.51
CA LEU A 296 3.61 -2.54 -26.92
C LEU A 296 4.44 -3.53 -27.76
N LYS A 297 5.62 -3.95 -27.27
CA LYS A 297 6.43 -5.00 -27.90
C LYS A 297 5.63 -6.31 -28.08
N GLY A 298 4.95 -6.77 -27.03
CA GLY A 298 4.12 -7.98 -27.09
C GLY A 298 3.00 -7.87 -28.14
N LEU A 299 2.29 -6.74 -28.19
CA LEU A 299 1.24 -6.49 -29.18
C LEU A 299 1.79 -6.46 -30.61
N LEU A 300 2.95 -5.83 -30.82
CA LEU A 300 3.61 -5.82 -32.13
C LEU A 300 4.00 -7.24 -32.57
N HIS A 301 4.55 -8.09 -31.70
CA HIS A 301 4.80 -9.50 -32.03
C HIS A 301 3.53 -10.26 -32.44
N SER A 302 2.37 -9.95 -31.86
CA SER A 302 1.08 -10.54 -32.26
C SER A 302 0.50 -9.97 -33.57
N ILE A 303 0.84 -8.73 -33.93
CA ILE A 303 0.27 -8.02 -35.10
C ILE A 303 1.18 -8.11 -36.34
N ILE A 304 2.48 -8.32 -36.17
CA ILE A 304 3.45 -8.48 -37.27
C ILE A 304 3.01 -9.48 -38.36
N PRO A 305 2.46 -10.68 -38.05
CA PRO A 305 1.95 -11.60 -39.07
C PRO A 305 0.75 -11.04 -39.84
N LEU A 306 -0.14 -10.30 -39.18
CA LEU A 306 -1.32 -9.69 -39.81
C LEU A 306 -0.94 -8.52 -40.72
N LEU A 307 0.07 -7.74 -40.34
CA LEU A 307 0.62 -6.67 -41.18
C LEU A 307 1.27 -7.26 -42.45
N MET A 308 2.03 -8.35 -42.34
CA MET A 308 2.56 -9.06 -43.51
C MET A 308 1.47 -9.54 -44.47
N ALA A 309 0.40 -10.15 -43.95
CA ALA A 309 -0.74 -10.60 -44.76
C ALA A 309 -1.48 -9.43 -45.47
N SER A 310 -1.34 -8.19 -45.00
CA SER A 310 -1.88 -6.99 -45.66
C SER A 310 -0.96 -6.41 -46.76
N ILE A 311 0.36 -6.61 -46.65
CA ILE A 311 1.35 -6.17 -47.65
C ILE A 311 1.50 -7.22 -48.77
N SER A 312 1.46 -8.50 -48.41
CA SER A 312 1.51 -9.64 -49.35
C SER A 312 0.13 -9.90 -49.97
N ALA A 313 -0.30 -9.01 -50.86
CA ALA A 313 -1.63 -9.03 -51.49
C ALA A 313 -2.03 -10.33 -52.21
N ASN A 314 -1.08 -11.26 -52.43
CA ASN A 314 -1.30 -12.55 -53.11
C ASN A 314 -0.86 -13.79 -52.30
N ASN A 315 -0.34 -13.68 -51.08
CA ASN A 315 -0.04 -14.85 -50.23
C ASN A 315 -0.26 -14.52 -48.75
N LYS A 316 -1.16 -15.27 -48.09
CA LYS A 316 -1.54 -15.07 -46.67
C LYS A 316 -0.74 -15.93 -45.70
N ASP A 317 -0.09 -16.98 -46.20
CA ASP A 317 0.64 -17.98 -45.42
C ASP A 317 2.15 -17.82 -45.60
N PHE A 318 2.93 -18.13 -44.56
CA PHE A 318 4.39 -18.20 -44.64
C PHE A 318 4.82 -19.39 -45.53
N LYS A 319 5.68 -19.14 -46.51
CA LYS A 319 6.19 -20.19 -47.42
C LYS A 319 7.44 -20.89 -46.92
N GLY A 320 8.10 -20.32 -45.92
CA GLY A 320 9.25 -20.91 -45.24
C GLY A 320 9.78 -20.02 -44.12
N PHE A 321 10.79 -20.54 -43.40
CA PHE A 321 11.41 -19.82 -42.29
C PHE A 321 12.02 -18.46 -42.71
N SER A 322 12.46 -18.32 -43.96
CA SER A 322 12.92 -17.04 -44.55
C SER A 322 11.92 -15.90 -44.40
N ASP A 323 10.64 -16.20 -44.49
CA ASP A 323 9.57 -15.22 -44.41
C ASP A 323 9.38 -14.77 -42.95
N ILE A 324 9.60 -15.68 -42.01
CA ILE A 324 9.61 -15.43 -40.56
C ILE A 324 10.86 -14.63 -40.16
N ASP A 325 12.02 -14.94 -40.74
CA ASP A 325 13.25 -14.17 -40.54
C ASP A 325 13.11 -12.74 -41.08
N SER A 326 12.42 -12.57 -42.22
CA SER A 326 12.18 -11.25 -42.84
C SER A 326 11.37 -10.30 -41.95
N LEU A 327 10.54 -10.82 -41.03
CA LEU A 327 9.79 -10.05 -40.02
C LEU A 327 10.69 -9.18 -39.14
N TYR A 328 11.94 -9.61 -38.97
CA TYR A 328 12.94 -9.00 -38.11
C TYR A 328 13.99 -8.19 -38.89
N SER A 329 13.83 -8.04 -40.20
CA SER A 329 14.68 -7.18 -41.03
C SER A 329 14.28 -5.71 -40.90
N GLU A 330 15.28 -4.82 -40.71
CA GLU A 330 15.05 -3.39 -40.45
C GLU A 330 14.21 -2.71 -41.55
N GLY A 331 14.43 -3.11 -42.81
CA GLY A 331 13.73 -2.57 -43.98
C GLY A 331 12.22 -2.89 -44.05
N LEU A 332 11.72 -3.87 -43.30
CA LEU A 332 10.28 -4.16 -43.24
C LEU A 332 9.55 -3.20 -42.30
N LEU A 333 10.12 -2.98 -41.11
CA LEU A 333 9.50 -2.17 -40.06
C LEU A 333 9.47 -0.68 -40.43
N LEU A 334 10.46 -0.21 -41.19
CA LEU A 334 10.48 1.13 -41.79
C LEU A 334 9.37 1.34 -42.82
N LYS A 335 9.09 0.34 -43.67
CA LYS A 335 7.98 0.39 -44.65
C LYS A 335 6.59 0.46 -43.99
N LEU A 336 6.47 0.04 -42.74
CA LEU A 336 5.25 0.10 -41.94
C LEU A 336 5.02 1.46 -41.25
N GLY A 337 5.88 2.46 -41.46
CA GLY A 337 5.72 3.80 -40.89
C GLY A 337 5.96 3.88 -39.38
N LEU A 338 6.54 2.83 -38.79
CA LEU A 338 6.91 2.81 -37.37
C LEU A 338 8.16 3.68 -37.15
N GLN A 339 8.02 4.72 -36.31
CA GLN A 339 9.11 5.67 -36.03
C GLN A 339 10.33 4.98 -35.39
N ASP A 340 11.53 5.46 -35.71
CA ASP A 340 12.83 4.93 -35.22
C ASP A 340 12.90 4.76 -33.69
N GLU A 341 12.23 5.65 -32.95
CA GLU A 341 12.10 5.60 -31.49
C GLU A 341 11.38 4.35 -30.97
N ILE A 342 10.50 3.74 -31.77
CA ILE A 342 9.83 2.49 -31.46
C ILE A 342 10.73 1.32 -31.89
N LEU A 343 11.33 1.39 -33.09
CA LEU A 343 12.20 0.35 -33.64
C LEU A 343 13.39 0.06 -32.72
N LYS A 344 14.09 1.11 -32.26
CA LYS A 344 15.22 1.01 -31.30
C LYS A 344 14.85 0.40 -29.94
N LYS A 345 13.55 0.23 -29.64
CA LYS A 345 13.03 -0.36 -28.39
C LYS A 345 12.55 -1.81 -28.58
N ILE A 346 12.69 -2.41 -29.77
CA ILE A 346 12.36 -3.81 -30.07
C ILE A 346 13.66 -4.62 -30.24
N PRO A 347 14.29 -5.12 -29.16
CA PRO A 347 15.46 -5.98 -29.31
C PRO A 347 15.07 -7.33 -29.91
N MET A 348 15.87 -7.79 -30.87
CA MET A 348 15.77 -9.10 -31.52
C MET A 348 15.61 -10.25 -30.50
N PRO A 349 14.85 -11.32 -30.82
CA PRO A 349 14.87 -12.54 -30.01
C PRO A 349 16.28 -13.11 -29.97
N LYS A 350 16.81 -13.44 -28.78
CA LYS A 350 18.20 -13.89 -28.64
C LYS A 350 18.52 -15.14 -29.48
N ALA A 351 17.54 -16.04 -29.62
CA ALA A 351 17.61 -17.26 -30.43
C ALA A 351 17.61 -17.01 -31.96
N VAL A 352 17.37 -15.77 -32.41
CA VAL A 352 17.58 -15.35 -33.82
C VAL A 352 18.96 -14.68 -33.97
N SER A 353 19.46 -14.01 -32.93
CA SER A 353 20.79 -13.38 -32.95
C SER A 353 21.97 -14.34 -32.73
N GLN A 354 21.74 -15.54 -32.21
CA GLN A 354 22.73 -16.61 -32.10
C GLN A 354 22.35 -17.74 -33.06
N GLU A 355 22.97 -17.75 -34.24
CA GLU A 355 22.91 -18.80 -35.28
C GLU A 355 21.51 -19.36 -35.56
N GLY A 356 20.85 -18.91 -36.64
CA GLY A 356 19.48 -19.32 -37.03
C GLY A 356 19.25 -20.83 -37.26
N ASN A 357 20.28 -21.68 -37.15
CA ASN A 357 20.17 -23.13 -37.12
C ASN A 357 19.91 -23.71 -35.72
N LEU A 358 20.15 -22.97 -34.62
CA LEU A 358 20.14 -23.55 -33.26
C LEU A 358 18.75 -24.05 -32.83
N ILE A 359 17.69 -23.49 -33.39
CA ILE A 359 16.29 -23.87 -33.13
C ILE A 359 15.93 -25.21 -33.82
N ARG A 360 16.67 -25.63 -34.86
CA ARG A 360 16.33 -26.82 -35.70
C ARG A 360 16.81 -28.17 -35.14
N ARG A 361 17.32 -28.24 -33.91
CA ARG A 361 17.86 -29.48 -33.31
C ARG A 361 16.78 -30.47 -32.83
N SER A 362 15.79 -30.77 -33.69
CA SER A 362 14.72 -31.73 -33.40
C SER A 362 14.13 -32.44 -34.62
N GLU A 363 14.81 -32.45 -35.77
CA GLU A 363 14.37 -33.19 -36.98
C GLU A 363 15.24 -34.43 -37.30
N ASP A 364 16.37 -34.62 -36.62
CA ASP A 364 17.25 -35.82 -36.74
C ASP A 364 16.83 -36.96 -35.79
N CYS A 365 15.55 -37.36 -35.78
CA CYS A 365 15.06 -38.54 -35.03
C CYS A 365 13.72 -39.11 -35.54
N ILE A 366 13.74 -39.73 -36.73
CA ILE A 366 13.09 -41.01 -37.10
C ILE A 366 13.56 -41.43 -38.50
#